data_AF-M2Q633-F1
#
_entry.id   AF-M2Q633-F1
#
_cell.length_a   1.000
_cell.length_b   1.000
_cell.length_c   1.000
_cell.angle_alpha   90.00
_cell.angle_beta   90.00
_cell.angle_gamma   90.00
#
_symmetry.space_group_name_H-M   'P 1'
#
loop_
_entity.id
_entity.type
_entity.pdbx_description
1 polymer ?
#
loop_
_entity_poly.entity_id
_entity_poly.type
_entity_poly.pdbx_seq_one_letter_code
_entity_poly.pdbx_strand_id
1 'polypeptide(L)'
;MIEYKIRRQSYIIFLIGLIATLFTGEIRYPAGFMIGYLISLLAFMMTARMTDLLLDNKSNTKILTVCLFIGQLFIYSAGLLIGLLLMDYVSYITVFIAYFVIKMTIYWDAFKERRKIE
;
A
#
# COMPACT_ATOMS: atom_id res chain seq x y z
N MET A 1 5.00 7.26 -15.38
CA MET A 1 4.13 8.45 -15.20
C MET A 1 2.92 8.16 -14.29
N ILE A 2 2.25 7.01 -14.46
CA ILE A 2 1.08 6.58 -13.65
C ILE A 2 1.45 6.33 -12.17
N GLU A 3 2.57 5.64 -11.91
CA GLU A 3 3.04 5.38 -10.53
C GLU A 3 3.22 6.67 -9.70
N TYR A 4 3.78 7.71 -10.30
CA TYR A 4 4.03 8.99 -9.63
C TYR A 4 2.71 9.67 -9.24
N LYS A 5 1.70 9.61 -10.12
CA LYS A 5 0.37 10.15 -9.88
C LYS A 5 -0.35 9.41 -8.74
N ILE A 6 -0.31 8.07 -8.75
CA ILE A 6 -0.91 7.24 -7.70
C ILE A 6 -0.20 7.46 -6.36
N ARG A 7 1.14 7.53 -6.35
CA ARG A 7 1.92 7.81 -5.13
C ARG A 7 1.58 9.17 -4.53
N ARG A 8 1.42 10.20 -5.37
CA ARG A 8 1.05 11.55 -4.92
C ARG A 8 -0.37 11.61 -4.36
N GLN A 9 -1.34 10.96 -5.00
CA GLN A 9 -2.72 10.90 -4.47
C GLN A 9 -2.82 10.06 -3.20
N SER A 10 -2.06 8.97 -3.14
CA SER A 10 -1.98 8.09 -1.97
C SER A 10 -1.47 8.84 -0.74
N TYR A 11 -0.51 9.76 -0.93
CA TYR A 11 -0.02 10.62 0.15
C TYR A 11 -1.12 11.51 0.74
N ILE A 12 -2.06 12.00 -0.07
CA ILE A 12 -3.17 12.84 0.42
C ILE A 12 -4.15 12.00 1.25
N ILE A 13 -4.52 10.82 0.77
CA ILE A 13 -5.42 9.90 1.49
C ILE A 13 -4.76 9.40 2.78
N PHE A 14 -3.45 9.13 2.74
CA PHE A 14 -2.65 8.84 3.91
C PHE A 14 -2.67 9.99 4.92
N LEU A 15 -2.47 11.24 4.49
CA LEU A 15 -2.45 12.40 5.39
C LEU A 15 -3.80 12.57 6.10
N ILE A 16 -4.90 12.41 5.37
CA ILE A 16 -6.26 12.47 5.92
C ILE A 16 -6.46 11.35 6.96
N GLY A 17 -6.07 10.12 6.64
CA GLY A 17 -6.14 8.99 7.56
C GLY A 17 -5.26 9.17 8.80
N LEU A 18 -4.05 9.72 8.64
CA LEU A 18 -3.14 10.01 9.74
C LEU A 18 -3.75 11.04 10.70
N ILE A 19 -4.28 12.14 10.16
CA ILE A 19 -4.98 13.16 10.96
C ILE A 19 -6.17 12.53 11.70
N ALA A 20 -6.96 11.68 11.05
CA ALA A 20 -8.06 10.96 11.69
C ALA A 20 -7.57 10.11 12.88
N THR A 21 -6.44 9.41 12.73
CA THR A 21 -5.86 8.60 13.81
C THR A 21 -5.22 9.44 14.93
N LEU A 22 -4.90 10.71 14.71
CA LEU A 22 -4.40 11.58 15.79
C LEU A 22 -5.52 12.02 16.74
N PHE A 23 -6.78 12.09 16.26
CA PHE A 23 -7.93 12.43 17.11
C PHE A 23 -8.25 11.36 18.17
N THR A 24 -7.72 10.15 18.05
CA THR A 24 -7.93 9.09 19.05
C THR A 24 -7.11 9.32 20.32
N GLY A 25 -6.15 10.27 20.32
CA GLY A 25 -5.40 10.68 21.52
C GLY A 25 -4.30 9.72 21.97
N GLU A 26 -4.20 8.52 21.39
CA GLU A 26 -3.17 7.53 21.71
C GLU A 26 -2.17 7.38 20.56
N ILE A 27 -0.87 7.40 20.87
CA ILE A 27 0.24 7.27 19.91
C ILE A 27 0.24 5.93 19.14
N ARG A 28 -0.37 4.88 19.70
CA ARG A 28 -0.40 3.53 19.11
C ARG A 28 -1.14 3.47 17.78
N TYR A 29 -2.18 4.29 17.61
CA TYR A 29 -2.99 4.36 16.38
C TYR A 29 -2.27 5.03 15.21
N PRO A 30 -1.74 6.27 15.32
CA PRO A 30 -0.98 6.90 14.24
C PRO A 30 0.32 6.14 13.92
N ALA A 31 0.97 5.54 14.92
CA ALA A 31 2.15 4.69 14.69
C ALA A 31 1.80 3.45 13.83
N GLY A 32 0.70 2.76 14.16
CA GLY A 32 0.23 1.63 13.36
C GLY A 32 -0.20 2.01 11.97
N PHE A 33 -0.87 3.16 11.84
CA PHE A 33 -1.25 3.68 10.54
C PHE A 33 -0.04 4.01 9.66
N MET A 34 1.02 4.63 10.21
CA MET A 34 2.26 4.88 9.48
C MET A 34 2.94 3.59 9.01
N ILE A 35 3.12 2.63 9.92
CA ILE A 35 3.81 1.36 9.62
C ILE A 35 3.04 0.61 8.53
N GLY A 36 1.71 0.50 8.67
CA GLY A 36 0.88 -0.16 7.68
C GLY A 36 0.95 0.52 6.31
N TYR A 37 0.94 1.86 6.28
CA TYR A 37 1.05 2.59 5.03
C TYR A 37 2.39 2.36 4.32
N LEU A 38 3.51 2.40 5.05
CA LEU A 38 4.85 2.17 4.48
C LEU A 38 4.96 0.79 3.84
N ILE A 39 4.41 -0.24 4.49
CA ILE A 39 4.44 -1.61 3.99
C ILE A 39 3.55 -1.76 2.76
N SER A 40 2.36 -1.14 2.77
CA SER A 40 1.50 -1.07 1.59
C SER A 40 2.22 -0.39 0.42
N LEU A 41 2.98 0.68 0.69
CA LEU A 41 3.73 1.42 -0.33
C LEU A 41 4.85 0.59 -0.94
N LEU A 42 5.59 -0.15 -0.13
CA LEU A 42 6.59 -1.09 -0.62
C LEU A 42 5.96 -2.18 -1.49
N ALA A 43 4.85 -2.78 -1.04
CA ALA A 43 4.13 -3.78 -1.80
C ALA A 43 3.63 -3.22 -3.15
N PHE A 44 3.12 -1.98 -3.16
CA PHE A 44 2.69 -1.31 -4.38
C PHE A 44 3.83 -1.06 -5.37
N MET A 45 5.00 -0.65 -4.89
CA MET A 45 6.19 -0.48 -5.75
C MET A 45 6.59 -1.80 -6.41
N MET A 46 6.48 -2.93 -5.70
CA MET A 46 6.69 -4.24 -6.30
C MET A 46 5.60 -4.58 -7.31
N THR A 47 4.33 -4.31 -7.02
CA THR A 47 3.23 -4.53 -7.97
C THR A 47 3.40 -3.75 -9.27
N ALA A 48 3.82 -2.49 -9.16
CA ALA A 48 4.01 -1.65 -10.33
C ALA A 48 5.19 -2.15 -11.18
N ARG A 49 6.29 -2.54 -10.53
CA ARG A 49 7.44 -3.18 -11.22
C ARG A 49 7.06 -4.51 -11.88
N MET A 50 6.21 -5.32 -11.24
CA MET A 50 5.66 -6.54 -11.85
C MET A 50 4.85 -6.24 -13.11
N THR A 51 4.05 -5.19 -13.07
CA THR A 51 3.21 -4.78 -14.22
C THR A 51 4.07 -4.40 -15.42
N ASP A 52 5.16 -3.65 -15.20
CA ASP A 52 6.11 -3.30 -16.27
C ASP A 52 6.79 -4.55 -16.86
N LEU A 53 7.18 -5.50 -16.01
CA LEU A 53 7.84 -6.75 -16.44
C LEU A 53 6.90 -7.67 -17.22
N LEU A 54 5.62 -7.68 -16.88
CA LEU A 54 4.58 -8.38 -17.64
C LEU A 54 4.39 -7.77 -19.03
N LEU A 55 4.45 -6.43 -19.13
CA LEU A 55 4.30 -5.72 -20.40
C LEU A 55 5.51 -5.88 -21.33
N ASP A 56 6.73 -6.05 -20.80
CA ASP A 56 7.96 -6.26 -21.61
C ASP A 56 8.03 -7.66 -22.29
N ASN A 57 7.09 -8.57 -21.99
CA ASN A 57 6.79 -9.84 -22.69
C ASN A 57 7.96 -10.80 -23.02
N LYS A 58 9.14 -10.62 -22.43
CA LYS A 58 10.30 -11.51 -22.59
C LYS A 58 10.17 -12.76 -21.72
N SER A 59 10.67 -13.91 -22.19
CA SER A 59 10.54 -15.18 -21.45
C SER A 59 11.09 -15.12 -20.01
N ASN A 60 12.22 -14.43 -19.79
CA ASN A 60 12.83 -14.27 -18.46
C ASN A 60 12.05 -13.33 -17.52
N THR A 61 11.16 -12.46 -18.01
CA THR A 61 10.40 -11.55 -17.14
C THR A 61 9.26 -12.25 -16.42
N LYS A 62 8.80 -13.40 -16.94
CA LYS A 62 7.74 -14.23 -16.32
C LYS A 62 8.17 -14.81 -14.97
N ILE A 63 9.35 -15.42 -14.91
CA ILE A 63 9.90 -16.00 -13.67
C ILE A 63 10.12 -14.89 -12.63
N LEU A 64 10.70 -13.76 -13.06
CA LEU A 64 10.93 -12.61 -12.18
C LEU A 64 9.61 -12.05 -11.60
N THR A 65 8.56 -12.03 -12.41
CA THR A 65 7.22 -11.58 -11.96
C THR A 65 6.68 -12.49 -10.87
N VAL A 66 6.80 -13.82 -11.02
CA VAL A 66 6.36 -14.78 -9.98
C VAL A 66 7.16 -14.60 -8.69
N CYS A 67 8.48 -14.41 -8.78
CA CYS A 67 9.31 -14.13 -7.60
C CYS A 67 8.88 -12.85 -6.88
N LEU A 68 8.60 -11.77 -7.63
CA LEU A 68 8.11 -10.52 -7.05
C LEU A 68 6.73 -10.67 -6.41
N PHE A 69 5.85 -11.50 -6.98
CA PHE A 69 4.53 -11.76 -6.42
C PHE A 69 4.63 -12.49 -5.07
N ILE A 70 5.47 -13.52 -5.00
CA ILE A 70 5.75 -14.24 -3.75
C ILE A 70 6.39 -13.28 -2.73
N GLY A 71 7.38 -12.48 -3.14
CA GLY A 71 8.01 -11.47 -2.29
C GLY A 71 7.02 -10.45 -1.72
N GLN A 72 6.05 -10.03 -2.53
CA GLN A 72 4.97 -9.14 -2.07
C GLN A 72 4.11 -9.79 -0.98
N LEU A 73 3.78 -11.09 -1.09
CA LEU A 73 3.03 -11.81 -0.05
C LEU A 73 3.82 -11.90 1.26
N PHE A 74 5.14 -12.10 1.18
CA PHE A 74 6.01 -12.06 2.35
C PHE A 74 6.04 -10.69 3.01
N ILE A 75 6.07 -9.59 2.25
CA ILE A 75 6.06 -8.23 2.81
C ILE A 75 4.75 -7.96 3.56
N TYR A 76 3.60 -8.33 2.99
CA TYR A 76 2.32 -8.16 3.69
C TYR A 76 2.25 -8.98 4.98
N SER A 77 2.71 -10.24 4.92
CA SER A 77 2.76 -11.14 6.08
C SER A 77 3.71 -10.61 7.16
N ALA A 78 4.90 -10.16 6.78
CA ALA A 78 5.89 -9.58 7.68
C ALA A 78 5.34 -8.33 8.37
N GLY A 79 4.64 -7.46 7.65
CA GLY A 79 4.08 -6.27 8.27
C GLY A 79 2.91 -6.54 9.22
N LEU A 80 2.11 -7.58 8.98
CA LEU A 80 1.09 -8.02 9.94
C LEU A 80 1.74 -8.65 11.18
N LEU A 81 2.81 -9.43 10.99
CA LEU A 81 3.62 -9.97 12.09
C LEU A 81 4.23 -8.87 12.95
N ILE A 82 4.78 -7.81 12.33
CA ILE A 82 5.30 -6.64 13.05
C ILE A 82 4.18 -5.98 13.87
N GLY A 83 2.99 -5.80 13.28
CA GLY A 83 1.84 -5.26 14.01
C GLY A 83 1.37 -6.13 15.18
N LEU A 84 1.55 -7.45 15.08
CA LEU A 84 1.23 -8.41 16.14
C LEU A 84 2.30 -8.41 17.25
N LEU A 85 3.59 -8.43 16.87
CA LEU A 85 4.72 -8.46 17.80
C LEU A 85 4.86 -7.14 18.58
N LEU A 86 4.51 -6.01 17.97
CA LEU A 86 4.55 -4.70 18.58
C LEU A 86 3.17 -4.24 19.07
N MET A 87 2.26 -5.17 19.40
CA MET A 87 0.89 -4.84 19.83
C MET A 87 0.84 -3.82 20.96
N ASP A 88 1.81 -3.84 21.89
CA ASP A 88 1.88 -2.88 23.00
C ASP A 88 2.14 -1.44 22.54
N TYR A 89 2.84 -1.27 21.40
CA TYR A 89 3.25 0.02 20.86
C TYR A 89 2.45 0.45 19.63
N VAL A 90 1.76 -0.49 18.98
CA VAL A 90 1.17 -0.33 17.66
C VAL A 90 -0.20 -0.98 17.61
N SER A 91 -1.22 -0.24 17.17
CA SER A 91 -2.54 -0.82 16.98
C SER A 91 -2.61 -1.66 15.69
N TYR A 92 -2.75 -2.97 15.84
CA TYR A 92 -2.91 -3.92 14.73
C TYR A 92 -4.05 -3.53 13.78
N ILE A 93 -5.16 -3.04 14.32
CA ILE A 93 -6.33 -2.60 13.53
C ILE A 93 -5.94 -1.46 12.59
N THR A 94 -5.17 -0.49 13.09
CA THR A 94 -4.72 0.64 12.25
C THR A 94 -3.69 0.25 11.20
N VAL A 95 -2.81 -0.70 11.49
CA VAL A 95 -1.89 -1.28 10.51
C VAL A 95 -2.70 -1.92 9.38
N PHE A 96 -3.71 -2.71 9.73
CA PHE A 96 -4.59 -3.36 8.75
C PHE A 96 -5.36 -2.35 7.89
N ILE A 97 -5.96 -1.32 8.49
CA ILE A 97 -6.67 -0.27 7.75
C ILE A 97 -5.71 0.47 6.80
N ALA A 98 -4.51 0.78 7.26
CA ALA A 98 -3.52 1.48 6.44
C ALA A 98 -3.08 0.69 5.20
N TYR A 99 -3.15 -0.65 5.23
CA TYR A 99 -2.89 -1.46 4.03
C TYR A 99 -3.83 -1.16 2.87
N PHE A 100 -5.07 -0.76 3.15
CA PHE A 100 -6.07 -0.48 2.13
C PHE A 100 -5.94 0.91 1.51
N VAL A 101 -5.18 1.83 2.11
CA VAL A 101 -5.04 3.22 1.62
C VAL A 101 -4.61 3.26 0.16
N ILE A 102 -3.60 2.47 -0.21
CA ILE A 102 -3.10 2.47 -1.58
C ILE A 102 -4.10 1.82 -2.53
N LYS A 103 -4.75 0.72 -2.12
CA LYS A 103 -5.79 0.08 -2.94
C LYS A 103 -6.95 1.03 -3.20
N MET A 104 -7.43 1.72 -2.16
CA MET A 104 -8.48 2.75 -2.29
C MET A 104 -8.04 3.86 -3.24
N THR A 105 -6.79 4.32 -3.14
CA THR A 105 -6.24 5.34 -4.05
C THR A 105 -6.29 4.89 -5.51
N ILE A 106 -5.88 3.66 -5.81
CA ILE A 106 -5.89 3.10 -7.16
C ILE A 106 -7.33 3.03 -7.70
N TYR A 107 -8.26 2.51 -6.90
CA TYR A 107 -9.67 2.43 -7.31
C TYR A 107 -10.30 3.80 -7.51
N TRP A 108 -9.94 4.78 -6.67
CA TRP A 108 -10.42 6.15 -6.81
C TRP A 108 -9.90 6.82 -8.09
N ASP A 109 -8.61 6.69 -8.40
CA ASP A 109 -8.05 7.25 -9.64
C ASP A 109 -8.66 6.58 -10.87
N ALA A 110 -8.84 5.25 -10.84
CA ALA A 110 -9.49 4.50 -11.91
C ALA A 110 -10.97 4.92 -12.12
N PHE A 111 -11.72 5.16 -11.04
CA PHE A 111 -13.09 5.65 -11.11
C PHE A 111 -13.16 7.06 -11.72
N LYS A 112 -12.26 7.95 -11.29
CA LYS A 112 -12.17 9.32 -11.83
C LYS A 112 -11.82 9.34 -13.32
N GLU A 113 -10.99 8.41 -13.77
CA GLU A 113 -10.59 8.32 -15.18
C GLU A 113 -11.74 7.83 -16.07
N ARG A 114 -12.54 6.85 -15.61
CA ARG A 114 -13.75 6.39 -16.34
C ARG A 114 -14.78 7.49 -16.54
N ARG A 115 -15.00 8.32 -15.50
CA ARG A 115 -15.94 9.47 -15.54
C ARG A 115 -15.53 10.61 -16.47
N LYS A 116 -14.32 10.61 -17.02
CA LYS A 116 -13.88 11.60 -18.03
C LYS A 116 -14.10 11.14 -19.47
N ILE A 117 -14.36 9.84 -19.64
CA ILE A 117 -14.54 9.20 -20.95
C ILE A 117 -16.04 9.17 -21.30
N GLU A 118 -16.91 9.21 -20.29
CA GLU A 118 -18.34 9.54 -20.40
C GLU A 118 -18.56 11.06 -20.53
#